data_AF-X1VIR9-F1
#
_entry.id   AF-X1VIR9-F1
#
_cell.length_a   1.000
_cell.length_b   1.000
_cell.length_c   1.000
_cell.angle_alpha   90.00
_cell.angle_beta   90.00
_cell.angle_gamma   90.00
#
_symmetry.space_group_name_H-M   'P 1'
#
loop_
_entity.id
_entity.type
_entity.pdbx_description
1 polymer ?
#
loop_
_entity_poly.entity_id
_entity_poly.type
_entity_poly.pdbx_seq_one_letter_code
_entity_poly.pdbx_strand_id
1 'polypeptide(L)'
;MPGQTIRKWRGVFGISQTDLARCLRLSPSVISDYESGRRKSPGIRTIKKIIEALVEIDERNGGKILHQYDSMVETHEGILEIMEYPFSIPAHSFIKKIEGNILTSNKQGLQKNVKGFTLVDSIKTIETINSGDYNRLYG
;
A
#
# COMPACT_ATOMS: atom_id res chain seq x y z
N MET A 1 14.61 6.99 11.36
CA MET A 1 15.99 6.57 11.03
C MET A 1 15.95 5.28 10.23
N PRO A 2 16.81 5.09 9.21
CA PRO A 2 16.71 3.97 8.25
C PRO A 2 16.60 2.57 8.88
N GLY A 3 17.33 2.32 9.97
CA GLY A 3 17.28 1.04 10.69
C GLY A 3 15.91 0.70 11.28
N GLN A 4 15.23 1.69 11.87
CA GLN A 4 13.88 1.49 12.41
C GLN A 4 12.86 1.22 11.30
N THR A 5 13.03 1.87 10.14
CA THR A 5 12.18 1.62 8.96
C THR A 5 12.36 0.21 8.43
N ILE A 6 13.59 -0.31 8.36
CA ILE A 6 13.88 -1.70 7.99
C ILE A 6 13.19 -2.66 8.97
N ARG A 7 13.33 -2.42 10.28
CA ARG A 7 12.68 -3.24 11.31
C ARG A 7 11.16 -3.25 11.17
N LYS A 8 10.56 -2.07 10.91
CA LYS A 8 9.12 -1.92 10.70
C LYS A 8 8.67 -2.77 9.52
N TRP A 9 9.27 -2.59 8.35
CA TRP A 9 8.86 -3.31 7.14
C TRP A 9 9.09 -4.81 7.26
N ARG A 10 10.22 -5.25 7.80
CA ARG A 10 10.42 -6.67 8.10
C ARG A 10 9.31 -7.23 9.00
N GLY A 11 8.88 -6.46 10.01
CA GLY A 11 7.76 -6.80 10.89
C GLY A 11 6.41 -6.87 10.18
N VAL A 12 6.11 -5.92 9.30
CA VAL A 12 4.89 -5.93 8.45
C VAL A 12 4.86 -7.18 7.58
N PHE A 13 5.99 -7.54 6.99
CA PHE A 13 6.13 -8.75 6.20
C PHE A 13 6.11 -10.05 7.02
N GLY A 14 6.13 -9.97 8.36
CA GLY A 14 6.20 -11.15 9.23
C GLY A 14 7.50 -11.94 9.12
N ILE A 15 8.57 -11.35 8.58
CA ILE A 15 9.82 -12.03 8.27
C ILE A 15 10.76 -11.99 9.50
N SER A 16 11.40 -13.10 9.86
CA SER A 16 12.38 -13.10 10.95
C SER A 16 13.72 -12.48 10.50
N GLN A 17 14.53 -11.97 11.45
CA GLN A 17 15.90 -11.51 11.12
C GLN A 17 16.73 -12.63 10.49
N THR A 18 16.51 -13.89 10.91
CA THR A 18 17.19 -15.08 10.42
C THR A 18 16.83 -15.38 8.97
N ASP A 19 15.55 -15.28 8.60
CA ASP A 19 15.09 -15.57 7.24
C ASP A 19 15.56 -14.49 6.26
N LEU A 20 15.48 -13.22 6.67
CA LEU A 20 16.02 -12.11 5.89
C LEU A 20 17.53 -12.24 5.69
N ALA A 21 18.27 -12.59 6.75
CA ALA A 21 19.71 -12.82 6.69
C ALA A 21 20.06 -13.98 5.76
N ARG A 22 19.32 -15.10 5.84
CA ARG A 22 19.49 -16.27 4.96
C ARG A 22 19.30 -15.90 3.49
N CYS A 23 18.25 -15.16 3.17
CA CYS A 23 17.96 -14.69 1.80
C CYS A 23 19.09 -13.80 1.26
N LEU A 24 19.58 -12.87 2.10
CA LEU A 24 20.66 -11.95 1.74
C LEU A 24 22.06 -12.57 1.78
N ARG A 25 22.20 -13.84 2.21
CA ARG A 25 23.48 -14.52 2.49
C ARG A 25 24.36 -13.73 3.46
N LEU A 26 23.74 -13.22 4.52
CA LEU A 26 24.36 -12.47 5.61
C LEU A 26 24.16 -13.22 6.94
N SER A 27 24.86 -12.80 7.99
CA SER A 27 24.56 -13.28 9.34
C SER A 27 23.36 -12.52 9.94
N PRO A 28 22.55 -13.16 10.81
CA PRO A 28 21.46 -12.47 11.53
C PRO A 28 21.93 -11.24 12.34
N SER A 29 23.17 -11.27 12.83
CA SER A 29 23.79 -10.14 13.54
C SER A 29 23.90 -8.89 12.66
N VAL A 30 24.16 -9.03 11.35
CA VAL A 30 24.24 -7.89 10.43
C VAL A 30 22.88 -7.22 10.27
N ILE A 31 21.79 -8.00 10.21
CA ILE A 31 20.43 -7.46 10.16
C ILE A 31 20.09 -6.74 11.46
N SER A 32 20.42 -7.36 12.60
CA SER A 32 20.24 -6.75 13.93
C SER A 32 21.01 -5.43 14.08
N ASP A 33 22.23 -5.34 13.53
CA ASP A 33 23.04 -4.13 13.54
C ASP A 33 22.45 -3.01 12.67
N TYR A 34 21.84 -3.35 11.53
CA TYR A 34 21.11 -2.37 10.73
C TYR A 34 19.86 -1.87 11.45
N GLU A 35 19.07 -2.77 12.04
CA GLU A 35 17.81 -2.41 12.71
C GLU A 35 18.00 -1.60 13.99
N SER A 36 19.06 -1.89 14.73
CA SER A 36 19.43 -1.15 15.95
C SER A 36 20.15 0.16 15.67
N GLY A 37 20.57 0.41 14.43
CA GLY A 37 21.35 1.59 14.04
C GLY A 37 22.81 1.55 14.49
N ARG A 38 23.31 0.40 14.97
CA ARG A 38 24.74 0.21 15.27
C ARG A 38 25.61 0.32 14.02
N ARG A 39 25.11 -0.17 12.88
CA ARG A 39 25.68 0.17 11.57
C ARG A 39 25.13 1.51 11.11
N LYS A 40 26.04 2.44 10.78
CA LYS A 40 25.71 3.71 10.13
C LYS A 40 24.87 3.44 8.88
N SER A 41 23.94 4.35 8.59
CA SER A 41 22.87 4.23 7.59
C SER A 41 23.28 3.41 6.37
N PRO A 42 22.56 2.31 6.06
CA PRO A 42 22.86 1.50 4.89
C PRO A 42 22.80 2.36 3.62
N GLY A 43 23.77 2.14 2.72
CA GLY A 43 23.74 2.78 1.40
C GLY A 43 22.54 2.32 0.58
N ILE A 44 22.16 3.09 -0.43
CA ILE A 44 20.98 2.83 -1.27
C ILE A 44 20.95 1.43 -1.88
N ARG A 45 22.12 0.89 -2.25
CA ARG A 45 22.25 -0.48 -2.78
C ARG A 45 21.89 -1.55 -1.76
N THR A 46 22.21 -1.34 -0.49
CA THR A 46 21.85 -2.26 0.60
C THR A 46 20.36 -2.18 0.90
N ILE A 47 19.79 -0.97 0.90
CA ILE A 47 18.34 -0.78 1.06
C ILE A 47 17.59 -1.51 -0.04
N LYS A 48 18.00 -1.34 -1.30
CA LYS A 48 17.41 -2.03 -2.45
C LYS A 48 17.40 -3.56 -2.26
N LYS A 49 18.55 -4.14 -1.90
CA LYS A 49 18.66 -5.59 -1.65
C LYS A 49 17.74 -6.06 -0.52
N ILE A 50 17.61 -5.28 0.55
CA ILE A 50 16.71 -5.62 1.67
C ILE A 50 15.26 -5.65 1.17
N ILE A 51 14.84 -4.64 0.40
CA ILE A 51 13.49 -4.58 -0.16
C ILE A 51 13.24 -5.78 -1.08
N GLU A 52 14.15 -6.04 -2.02
CA GLU A 52 14.07 -7.19 -2.94
C GLU A 52 13.94 -8.51 -2.18
N ALA A 53 14.72 -8.70 -1.10
CA ALA A 53 14.64 -9.91 -0.28
C ALA A 53 13.32 -10.02 0.50
N LEU A 54 12.72 -8.91 0.96
CA LEU A 54 11.41 -8.96 1.62
C LEU A 54 10.31 -9.39 0.64
N VAL A 55 10.34 -8.85 -0.57
CA VAL A 55 9.42 -9.21 -1.67
C VAL A 55 9.58 -10.70 -2.02
N GLU A 56 10.82 -11.13 -2.28
CA GLU A 56 11.12 -12.52 -2.67
C GLU A 56 10.69 -13.56 -1.62
N ILE A 57 10.84 -13.24 -0.34
CA ILE A 57 10.39 -14.13 0.75
C ILE A 57 8.86 -14.18 0.81
N ASP A 58 8.17 -13.05 0.65
CA ASP A 58 6.70 -13.00 0.65
C ASP A 58 6.11 -13.80 -0.52
N GLU A 59 6.64 -13.61 -1.74
CA GLU A 59 6.21 -14.36 -2.94
C GLU A 59 6.35 -15.87 -2.72
N ARG A 60 7.49 -16.31 -2.17
CA ARG A 60 7.71 -17.73 -1.84
C ARG A 60 6.75 -18.27 -0.77
N ASN A 61 6.20 -17.39 0.08
CA ASN A 61 5.23 -17.74 1.12
C ASN A 61 3.78 -17.50 0.68
N GLY A 62 3.52 -17.33 -0.61
CA GLY A 62 2.17 -17.15 -1.16
C GLY A 62 1.72 -15.71 -1.34
N GLY A 63 2.64 -14.74 -1.25
CA GLY A 63 2.43 -13.35 -1.67
C GLY A 63 1.42 -12.57 -0.82
N LYS A 64 1.15 -12.98 0.42
CA LYS A 64 0.05 -12.42 1.23
C LYS A 64 0.17 -10.90 1.42
N ILE A 65 1.37 -10.39 1.60
CA ILE A 65 1.60 -8.96 1.85
C ILE A 65 1.59 -8.21 0.53
N LEU A 66 2.25 -8.72 -0.50
CA LEU A 66 2.22 -8.14 -1.85
C LEU A 66 0.79 -8.03 -2.38
N HIS A 67 -0.03 -9.07 -2.23
CA HIS A 67 -1.43 -9.07 -2.63
C HIS A 67 -2.30 -8.02 -1.92
N GLN A 68 -1.93 -7.60 -0.70
CA GLN A 68 -2.61 -6.49 -0.02
C GLN A 68 -2.31 -5.13 -0.66
N TYR A 69 -1.25 -5.04 -1.46
CA TYR A 69 -0.83 -3.84 -2.17
C TYR A 69 -1.08 -3.92 -3.68
N ASP A 70 -1.65 -5.02 -4.20
CA ASP A 70 -1.99 -5.16 -5.63
C ASP A 70 -2.93 -4.06 -6.11
N SER A 71 -3.87 -3.62 -5.28
CA SER A 71 -4.78 -2.49 -5.58
C SER A 71 -4.05 -1.15 -5.75
N MET A 72 -2.83 -1.02 -5.21
CA MET A 72 -1.98 0.17 -5.38
C MET A 72 -1.06 0.09 -6.60
N VAL A 73 -0.73 -1.12 -7.06
CA VAL A 73 0.24 -1.36 -8.16
C VAL A 73 -0.47 -1.54 -9.49
N GLU A 74 -1.60 -2.23 -9.50
CA GLU A 74 -2.46 -2.35 -10.67
C GLU A 74 -3.57 -1.31 -10.59
N THR A 75 -3.33 -0.13 -11.18
CA THR A 75 -4.44 0.64 -11.73
C THR A 75 -5.08 -0.23 -12.82
N HIS A 76 -6.00 -1.09 -12.39
CA HIS A 76 -6.83 -1.92 -13.25
C HIS A 76 -7.48 -1.02 -14.31
N GLU A 77 -7.66 -1.49 -15.55
CA GLU A 77 -8.27 -0.69 -16.61
C GLU A 77 -9.58 -0.05 -16.13
N GLY A 78 -9.58 1.28 -16.00
CA GLY A 78 -10.71 2.05 -15.50
C GLY A 78 -10.52 2.63 -14.10
N ILE A 79 -9.67 2.08 -13.22
CA ILE A 79 -9.29 2.72 -11.95
C ILE A 79 -8.05 3.57 -12.18
N LEU A 80 -8.21 4.88 -12.09
CA LEU A 80 -7.14 5.85 -12.34
C LEU A 80 -6.28 6.10 -11.11
N GLU A 81 -6.88 6.13 -9.92
CA GLU A 81 -6.16 6.40 -8.68
C GLU A 81 -6.95 5.91 -7.45
N ILE A 82 -6.25 5.42 -6.43
CA ILE A 82 -6.82 5.16 -5.10
C ILE A 82 -5.95 5.87 -4.08
N MET A 83 -6.57 6.65 -3.19
CA MET A 83 -5.86 7.36 -2.14
C MET A 83 -6.62 7.30 -0.83
N GLU A 84 -5.93 6.92 0.24
CA GLU A 84 -6.41 7.06 1.61
C GLU A 84 -5.84 8.31 2.28
N TYR A 85 -6.69 9.02 3.01
CA TYR A 85 -6.33 10.21 3.76
C TYR A 85 -5.98 9.86 5.20
N PRO A 86 -4.92 10.47 5.78
CA PRO A 86 -4.60 10.28 7.20
C PRO A 86 -5.58 11.01 8.15
N PHE A 87 -6.54 11.76 7.61
CA PHE A 87 -7.58 12.48 8.33
C PHE A 87 -8.92 12.44 7.59
N SER A 88 -10.01 12.73 8.30
CA SER A 88 -11.37 12.72 7.74
C SER A 88 -11.75 14.11 7.20
N ILE A 89 -12.31 14.16 5.99
CA ILE A 89 -12.77 15.39 5.33
C ILE A 89 -14.30 15.36 5.20
N PRO A 90 -15.05 16.40 5.57
CA PRO A 90 -16.49 16.43 5.35
C PRO A 90 -16.85 16.27 3.86
N ALA A 91 -17.75 15.36 3.51
CA ALA A 91 -18.08 15.06 2.11
C ALA A 91 -18.57 16.28 1.33
N HIS A 92 -19.38 17.15 1.95
CA HIS A 92 -19.83 18.40 1.34
C HIS A 92 -18.67 19.33 0.95
N SER A 93 -17.63 19.39 1.79
CA SER A 93 -16.45 20.24 1.56
C SER A 93 -15.59 19.66 0.44
N PHE A 94 -15.42 18.34 0.43
CA PHE A 94 -14.72 17.63 -0.64
C PHE A 94 -15.38 17.87 -2.00
N ILE A 95 -16.69 17.63 -2.12
CA ILE A 95 -17.47 17.81 -3.36
C ILE A 95 -17.38 19.25 -3.87
N LYS A 96 -17.53 20.24 -2.97
CA LYS A 96 -17.39 21.66 -3.34
C LYS A 96 -16.00 21.98 -3.88
N LYS A 97 -14.95 21.38 -3.32
CA LYS A 97 -13.56 21.66 -3.71
C LYS A 97 -13.19 21.08 -5.08
N ILE A 98 -13.81 19.97 -5.46
CA ILE A 98 -13.63 19.32 -6.77
C ILE A 98 -14.68 19.74 -7.80
N GLU A 99 -15.58 20.66 -7.43
CA GLU A 99 -16.73 21.07 -8.27
C GLU A 99 -17.59 19.87 -8.72
N GLY A 100 -17.76 18.90 -7.82
CA GLY A 100 -18.39 17.62 -8.11
C GLY A 100 -19.92 17.70 -8.19
N ASN A 101 -20.49 16.87 -9.07
CA ASN A 101 -21.94 16.70 -9.20
C ASN A 101 -22.43 15.53 -8.32
N ILE A 102 -23.50 15.77 -7.56
CA ILE A 102 -24.10 14.75 -6.69
C ILE A 102 -25.12 13.96 -7.52
N LEU A 103 -24.82 12.69 -7.81
CA LEU A 103 -25.69 11.83 -8.61
C LEU A 103 -26.74 11.08 -7.78
N THR A 104 -26.55 10.98 -6.47
CA THR A 104 -27.48 10.28 -5.56
C THR A 104 -28.56 11.21 -5.02
N SER A 105 -29.81 10.77 -5.07
CA SER A 105 -30.97 11.52 -4.55
C SER A 105 -30.99 11.61 -3.02
N ASN A 106 -30.37 10.64 -2.32
CA ASN A 106 -30.26 10.63 -0.86
C ASN A 106 -29.07 11.48 -0.39
N LYS A 107 -29.35 12.53 0.39
CA LYS A 107 -28.33 13.44 0.95
C LYS A 107 -27.64 12.94 2.22
N GLN A 108 -28.05 11.80 2.80
CA GLN A 108 -27.41 11.25 4.01
C GLN A 108 -25.91 10.99 3.82
N GLY A 109 -25.48 10.60 2.61
CA GLY A 109 -24.06 10.43 2.29
C GLY A 109 -23.24 11.73 2.43
N LEU A 110 -23.86 12.88 2.20
CA LEU A 110 -23.19 14.20 2.28
C LEU A 110 -22.90 14.64 3.72
N GLN A 111 -23.57 14.01 4.70
CA GLN A 111 -23.34 14.24 6.13
C GLN A 111 -22.19 13.39 6.68
N LYS A 112 -21.62 12.50 5.86
CA LYS A 112 -20.48 11.66 6.24
C LYS A 112 -19.15 12.36 5.98
N ASN A 113 -18.11 11.80 6.57
CA ASN A 113 -16.74 12.14 6.25
C ASN A 113 -16.15 11.15 5.25
N VAL A 114 -15.34 11.70 4.34
CA VAL A 114 -14.53 11.02 3.35
C VAL A 114 -13.16 10.75 3.97
N LYS A 115 -12.67 9.51 3.84
CA LYS A 115 -11.34 9.08 4.32
C LYS A 115 -10.38 8.76 3.18
N GLY A 116 -10.78 9.05 1.95
CA GLY A 116 -10.05 8.68 0.75
C GLY A 116 -10.98 8.69 -0.45
N PHE A 117 -10.44 8.35 -1.62
CA PHE A 117 -11.21 8.24 -2.85
C PHE A 117 -10.65 7.15 -3.76
N THR A 118 -11.54 6.66 -4.63
CA THR A 118 -11.21 5.88 -5.81
C THR A 118 -11.64 6.71 -7.01
N LEU A 119 -10.69 7.13 -7.85
CA LEU A 119 -10.93 7.85 -9.09
C LEU A 119 -11.01 6.83 -10.23
N VAL A 120 -12.07 6.92 -11.04
CA VAL A 120 -12.32 5.98 -12.13
C VAL A 120 -12.65 6.67 -13.44
N ASP A 121 -12.25 6.07 -14.57
CA ASP A 121 -12.76 6.33 -15.91
C ASP A 121 -14.06 5.54 -16.07
N SER A 122 -15.18 6.25 -16.06
CA SER A 122 -16.50 5.61 -16.04
C SER A 122 -16.78 4.72 -17.24
N ILE A 123 -16.27 5.05 -18.43
CA ILE A 123 -16.51 4.26 -19.63
C ILE A 123 -15.73 2.95 -19.53
N LYS A 124 -14.41 3.06 -19.27
CA LYS A 124 -13.56 1.88 -19.12
C LYS A 124 -14.04 0.98 -17.98
N THR A 125 -14.36 1.57 -16.83
CA THR A 125 -14.86 0.82 -15.67
C THR A 125 -16.12 0.02 -15.97
N ILE A 126 -17.08 0.58 -16.72
CA ILE A 126 -18.30 -0.16 -17.11
C ILE A 126 -17.98 -1.31 -18.06
N GLU A 127 -16.99 -1.15 -18.94
CA GLU A 127 -16.59 -2.17 -19.91
C GLU A 127 -15.76 -3.30 -19.27
N THR A 128 -14.97 -3.00 -18.22
CA THR A 128 -13.96 -3.92 -17.68
C THR A 128 -14.32 -4.54 -16.33
N ILE A 129 -15.05 -3.83 -15.47
CA ILE A 129 -15.38 -4.33 -14.12
C ILE A 129 -16.59 -5.26 -14.19
N ASN A 130 -16.37 -6.53 -13.88
CA ASN A 130 -17.44 -7.51 -13.68
C ASN A 130 -17.87 -7.57 -12.19
N SER A 131 -18.93 -8.33 -11.90
CA SER A 131 -19.51 -8.46 -10.57
C SER A 131 -18.53 -8.95 -9.49
N GLY A 132 -17.50 -9.70 -9.88
CA GLY A 132 -16.45 -10.20 -8.97
C GLY A 132 -15.42 -9.14 -8.58
N ASP A 133 -15.23 -8.14 -9.44
CA ASP A 133 -14.24 -7.08 -9.29
C ASP A 133 -14.77 -5.85 -8.54
N TYR A 134 -16.08 -5.82 -8.23
CA TYR A 134 -16.75 -4.68 -7.60
C TYR A 134 -16.16 -4.30 -6.23
N ASN A 135 -15.65 -5.29 -5.49
CA ASN A 135 -15.00 -5.06 -4.19
C ASN A 135 -13.75 -4.18 -4.30
N ARG A 136 -13.11 -4.13 -5.48
CA ARG A 136 -11.87 -3.38 -5.71
C ARG A 136 -12.07 -1.86 -5.76
N LEU A 137 -13.31 -1.40 -5.96
CA LEU A 137 -13.64 0.03 -5.93
C LEU A 137 -13.63 0.62 -4.52
N TYR A 138 -13.68 -0.22 -3.48
CA TYR A 138 -13.91 0.22 -2.11
C TYR A 138 -12.64 0.37 -1.26
N GLY A 139 -11.46 0.05 -1.82
CA GLY A 139 -10.20 0.02 -1.08
C GLY A 139 -10.08 -1.21 -0.18
#